data_AF-A0AAE8D946-F1
#
_entry.id   AF-A0AAE8D946-F1
#
_cell.length_a   1.000
_cell.length_b   1.000
_cell.length_c   1.000
_cell.angle_alpha   90.00
_cell.angle_beta   90.00
_cell.angle_gamma   90.00
#
_symmetry.space_group_name_H-M   'P 1'
#
loop_
_entity.id
_entity.type
_entity.pdbx_description
1 polymer ?
#
loop_
_entity_poly.entity_id
_entity_poly.type
_entity_poly.pdbx_seq_one_letter_code
_entity_poly.pdbx_strand_id
1 'polypeptide(L)'
;DVLFPQDGDEYVLSGWDSTKITELGLVGAAEQELKEKTEKYAAKSKIDPSTYGCTMMSNDAYREDGVHNFYSIGQKVNLINKAYFENGRQSRVIGFEFNLDYSFDSPVYTVGETAAYSRIGELEEKVESLTLKGQTYTGDGGSGVYVIGSHDSTPATDHNVYSALRSLVMFLRKDQ
;
A
#
# COMPACT_ATOMS: atom_id res chain seq x y z
N ASP A 1 -20.51 -19.72 3.30
CA ASP A 1 -20.36 -18.58 4.23
C ASP A 1 -19.95 -19.13 5.59
N VAL A 2 -18.80 -18.67 6.11
CA VAL A 2 -18.47 -18.87 7.52
C VAL A 2 -19.11 -17.69 8.26
N LEU A 3 -20.10 -17.97 9.10
CA LEU A 3 -20.76 -16.97 9.92
C LEU A 3 -19.82 -16.63 11.08
N PHE A 4 -19.22 -15.44 11.07
CA PHE A 4 -18.51 -14.93 12.24
C PHE A 4 -19.56 -14.23 13.13
N PRO A 5 -19.79 -14.69 14.36
CA PRO A 5 -20.70 -14.02 15.28
C PRO A 5 -20.17 -12.63 15.62
N GLN A 6 -21.05 -11.63 15.59
CA GLN A 6 -20.77 -10.26 16.04
C GLN A 6 -20.99 -10.13 17.55
N ASP A 7 -20.50 -9.04 18.12
CA ASP A 7 -20.77 -8.72 19.53
C ASP A 7 -22.29 -8.58 19.75
N GLY A 8 -22.83 -9.42 20.64
CA GLY A 8 -24.27 -9.54 20.89
C GLY A 8 -25.02 -10.61 20.09
N ASP A 9 -24.36 -11.33 19.18
CA ASP A 9 -24.99 -12.46 18.48
C ASP A 9 -25.13 -13.69 19.38
N GLU A 10 -26.27 -14.37 19.29
CA GLU A 10 -26.57 -15.58 20.06
C GLU A 10 -26.36 -16.82 19.18
N TYR A 11 -25.33 -17.62 19.49
CA TYR A 11 -24.97 -18.80 18.70
C TYR A 11 -25.42 -20.09 19.39
N VAL A 12 -26.35 -20.82 18.77
CA VAL A 12 -26.92 -22.06 19.32
C VAL A 12 -26.30 -23.28 18.65
N LEU A 13 -25.49 -24.03 19.39
CA LEU A 13 -24.87 -25.28 18.94
C LEU A 13 -25.70 -26.49 19.39
N SER A 14 -26.56 -27.01 18.52
CA SER A 14 -27.33 -28.23 18.77
C SER A 14 -26.50 -29.49 18.50
N GLY A 15 -26.44 -30.43 19.45
CA GLY A 15 -25.71 -31.69 19.30
C GLY A 15 -24.20 -31.59 19.53
N TRP A 16 -23.73 -30.44 20.03
CA TRP A 16 -22.34 -30.23 20.45
C TRP A 16 -22.14 -30.72 21.89
N ASP A 17 -21.07 -31.49 22.10
CA ASP A 17 -20.64 -31.89 23.43
C ASP A 17 -19.66 -30.84 23.97
N SER A 18 -20.14 -30.01 24.90
CA SER A 18 -19.38 -28.90 25.49
C SER A 18 -18.10 -29.36 26.21
N THR A 19 -17.99 -30.63 26.58
CA THR A 19 -16.80 -31.18 27.24
C THR A 19 -15.62 -31.37 26.27
N LYS A 20 -15.87 -31.41 24.96
CA LYS A 20 -14.83 -31.63 23.93
C LYS A 20 -14.11 -30.36 23.48
N ILE A 21 -14.48 -29.21 24.02
CA ILE A 21 -13.89 -27.92 23.62
C ILE A 21 -12.37 -27.88 23.86
N THR A 22 -11.92 -28.52 24.93
CA THR A 22 -10.51 -28.67 25.31
C THR A 22 -9.83 -29.82 24.57
N GLU A 23 -10.55 -30.93 24.29
CA GLU A 23 -10.00 -32.08 23.57
C GLU A 23 -9.72 -31.80 22.10
N LEU A 24 -10.52 -30.93 21.47
CA LEU A 24 -10.40 -30.57 20.06
C LEU A 24 -9.38 -29.46 19.80
N GLY A 25 -8.73 -28.92 20.84
CA GLY A 25 -7.70 -27.88 20.70
C GLY A 25 -8.21 -26.54 20.16
N LEU A 26 -9.54 -26.35 20.09
CA LEU A 26 -10.18 -25.18 19.49
C LEU A 26 -9.80 -23.88 20.21
N VAL A 27 -9.66 -23.94 21.54
CA VAL A 27 -9.22 -22.80 22.35
C VAL A 27 -7.81 -22.36 21.95
N GLY A 28 -6.87 -23.29 21.80
CA GLY A 28 -5.51 -22.97 21.39
C GLY A 28 -5.42 -22.42 19.96
N ALA A 29 -6.23 -22.96 19.04
CA ALA A 29 -6.34 -22.43 17.68
C ALA A 29 -6.89 -21.00 17.67
N ALA A 30 -7.95 -20.73 18.45
CA ALA A 30 -8.52 -19.39 18.57
C ALA A 30 -7.58 -18.39 19.25
N GLU A 31 -6.84 -18.79 20.29
CA GLU A 31 -5.82 -17.97 20.93
C GLU A 31 -4.69 -17.60 19.96
N GLN A 32 -4.26 -18.53 19.12
CA GLN A 32 -3.25 -18.29 18.12
C GLN A 32 -3.75 -17.35 17.02
N GLU A 33 -4.97 -17.55 16.51
CA GLU A 33 -5.60 -16.64 15.54
C GLU A 33 -5.74 -15.21 16.11
N LEU A 34 -6.21 -15.10 17.36
CA LEU A 34 -6.34 -13.82 18.06
C LEU A 34 -4.98 -13.13 18.22
N LYS A 35 -3.94 -13.89 18.58
CA LYS A 35 -2.58 -13.38 18.71
C LYS A 35 -2.07 -12.84 17.38
N GLU A 36 -2.20 -13.61 16.29
CA GLU A 36 -1.77 -13.19 14.96
C GLU A 36 -2.49 -11.93 14.48
N LYS A 37 -3.83 -11.86 14.69
CA LYS A 37 -4.63 -10.69 14.32
C LYS A 37 -4.24 -9.46 15.16
N THR A 38 -3.98 -9.65 16.45
CA THR A 38 -3.56 -8.57 17.36
C THR A 38 -2.17 -8.05 17.00
N GLU A 39 -1.21 -8.93 16.70
CA GLU A 39 0.13 -8.55 16.25
C GLU A 39 0.09 -7.77 14.93
N LYS A 40 -0.72 -8.22 13.96
CA LYS A 40 -0.97 -7.47 12.72
C LYS A 40 -1.54 -6.07 12.99
N TYR A 41 -2.54 -5.96 13.88
CA TYR A 41 -3.14 -4.66 14.23
C TYR A 41 -2.15 -3.74 14.94
N ALA A 42 -1.40 -4.27 15.91
CA ALA A 42 -0.38 -3.53 16.64
C ALA A 42 0.74 -3.03 15.70
N ALA A 43 1.14 -3.84 14.72
CA ALA A 43 2.10 -3.43 13.69
C ALA A 43 1.56 -2.27 12.84
N LYS A 44 0.29 -2.31 12.43
CA LYS A 44 -0.37 -1.19 11.73
C LYS A 44 -0.42 0.08 12.58
N SER A 45 -0.74 -0.04 13.87
CA SER A 45 -0.80 1.11 14.77
C SER A 45 0.55 1.78 15.04
N LYS A 46 1.67 1.08 14.82
CA LYS A 46 3.02 1.64 14.96
C LYS A 46 3.43 2.52 13.78
N ILE A 47 2.66 2.53 12.69
CA ILE A 47 2.96 3.34 11.52
C ILE A 47 2.49 4.77 11.80
N ASP A 48 3.39 5.73 11.65
CA ASP A 48 3.09 7.15 11.85
C ASP A 48 2.10 7.65 10.78
N PRO A 49 0.89 8.11 11.12
CA PRO A 49 -0.09 8.54 10.12
C PRO A 49 0.21 9.95 9.56
N SER A 50 1.29 10.59 10.02
CA SER A 50 1.57 11.98 9.72
C SER A 50 1.95 12.22 8.27
N THR A 51 1.58 13.39 7.77
CA THR A 51 1.97 13.94 6.48
C THR A 51 2.92 15.12 6.67
N TYR A 52 3.89 15.25 5.79
CA TYR A 52 4.96 16.22 5.86
C TYR A 52 5.00 17.07 4.59
N GLY A 53 5.16 18.37 4.78
CA GLY A 53 5.48 19.30 3.70
C GLY A 53 6.97 19.18 3.36
N CYS A 54 7.28 18.91 2.10
CA CYS A 54 8.64 18.78 1.59
C CYS A 54 8.83 19.73 0.41
N THR A 55 9.52 20.84 0.65
CA THR A 55 9.91 21.76 -0.40
C THR A 55 11.05 21.15 -1.22
N MET A 56 10.84 20.98 -2.51
CA MET A 56 11.86 20.46 -3.42
C MET A 56 12.86 21.56 -3.79
N MET A 57 14.14 21.20 -3.91
CA MET A 57 15.15 22.14 -4.36
C MET A 57 14.86 22.58 -5.80
N SER A 58 14.83 23.89 -6.06
CA SER A 58 14.48 24.44 -7.38
C SER A 58 15.42 23.91 -8.48
N ASN A 59 16.72 23.80 -8.20
CA ASN A 59 17.70 23.23 -9.14
C ASN A 59 17.43 21.76 -9.52
N ASP A 60 16.77 20.99 -8.65
CA ASP A 60 16.37 19.61 -8.98
C ASP A 60 15.04 19.59 -9.73
N ALA A 61 14.17 20.59 -9.52
CA ALA A 61 12.87 20.71 -10.17
C ALA A 61 12.97 21.17 -11.62
N TYR A 62 13.95 22.02 -11.92
CA TYR A 62 14.19 22.58 -13.25
C TYR A 62 15.52 22.09 -13.80
N ARG A 63 15.45 21.20 -14.80
CA ARG A 63 16.63 20.82 -15.59
C ARG A 63 16.83 21.81 -16.74
N GLU A 64 18.07 22.00 -17.16
CA GLU A 64 18.44 22.87 -18.29
C GLU A 64 17.79 22.46 -19.63
N ASP A 65 17.35 21.20 -19.75
CA ASP A 65 16.67 20.65 -20.92
C ASP A 65 15.17 21.02 -21.00
N GLY A 66 14.65 21.77 -20.01
CA GLY A 66 13.25 22.17 -19.94
C GLY A 66 12.30 21.06 -19.46
N VAL A 67 12.82 19.88 -19.11
CA VAL A 67 12.02 18.78 -18.55
C VAL A 67 12.04 18.89 -17.03
N HIS A 68 10.87 19.18 -16.45
CA HIS A 68 10.73 19.24 -15.00
C HIS A 68 10.79 17.85 -14.38
N ASN A 69 11.57 17.72 -13.30
CA ASN A 69 11.72 16.45 -12.59
C ASN A 69 10.72 16.34 -11.44
N PHE A 70 9.43 16.47 -11.74
CA PHE A 70 8.40 16.42 -10.71
C PHE A 70 8.10 14.99 -10.27
N TYR A 71 7.92 14.79 -8.97
CA TYR A 71 7.41 13.53 -8.45
C TYR A 71 5.91 13.42 -8.73
N SER A 72 5.49 12.28 -9.27
CA SER A 72 4.07 12.03 -9.53
C SER A 72 3.32 11.67 -8.25
N ILE A 73 2.03 11.99 -8.21
CA ILE A 73 1.14 11.53 -7.14
C ILE A 73 1.18 9.99 -7.06
N GLY A 74 1.28 9.45 -5.85
CA GLY A 74 1.39 8.02 -5.57
C GLY A 74 2.81 7.45 -5.70
N GLN A 75 3.77 8.22 -6.20
CA GLN A 75 5.17 7.79 -6.30
C GLN A 75 5.75 7.49 -4.91
N LYS A 76 6.44 6.35 -4.80
CA LYS A 76 7.17 5.97 -3.58
C LYS A 76 8.39 6.86 -3.41
N VAL A 77 8.58 7.39 -2.22
CA VAL A 77 9.71 8.25 -1.84
C VAL A 77 10.20 7.86 -0.45
N ASN A 78 11.49 8.08 -0.18
CA ASN A 78 12.04 7.86 1.16
C ASN A 78 12.16 9.21 1.89
N LEU A 79 11.41 9.38 2.97
CA LEU A 79 11.42 10.59 3.77
C LEU A 79 12.57 10.52 4.78
N ILE A 80 13.59 11.36 4.61
CA ILE A 80 14.80 11.34 5.43
C ILE A 80 14.78 12.56 6.35
N ASN A 81 14.60 12.33 7.64
CA ASN A 81 14.80 13.36 8.65
C ASN A 81 15.38 12.73 9.92
N LYS A 82 16.65 13.00 10.22
CA LYS A 82 17.37 12.39 11.34
C LYS A 82 16.75 12.67 12.72
N ALA A 83 15.96 13.74 12.85
CA ALA A 83 15.29 14.07 14.10
C ALA A 83 14.02 13.24 14.34
N TYR A 84 13.37 12.76 13.26
CA TYR A 84 12.12 12.00 13.34
C TYR A 84 12.28 10.51 12.94
N PHE A 85 13.26 10.18 12.10
CA PHE A 85 13.47 8.86 11.53
C PHE A 85 14.96 8.49 11.52
N GLU A 86 15.30 7.35 12.10
CA GLU A 86 16.68 6.88 12.18
C GLU A 86 17.24 6.43 10.81
N ASN A 87 16.43 5.70 10.02
CA ASN A 87 16.78 5.19 8.69
C ASN A 87 15.91 5.76 7.56
N GLY A 88 15.20 6.86 7.83
CA GLY A 88 14.15 7.39 6.96
C GLY A 88 12.86 6.55 7.00
N ARG A 89 11.82 7.05 6.33
CA ARG A 89 10.49 6.45 6.27
C ARG A 89 10.04 6.31 4.82
N GLN A 90 9.76 5.08 4.39
CA GLN A 90 9.09 4.80 3.11
C GLN A 90 7.70 5.46 3.11
N SER A 91 7.49 6.39 2.17
CA SER A 91 6.29 7.21 2.08
C SER A 91 5.86 7.35 0.62
N ARG A 92 4.73 8.04 0.39
CA ARG A 92 4.24 8.37 -0.96
C ARG A 92 3.95 9.85 -1.09
N VAL A 93 4.10 10.36 -2.31
CA VAL A 93 3.63 11.70 -2.67
C VAL A 93 2.10 11.68 -2.71
N ILE A 94 1.46 12.44 -1.83
CA ILE A 94 0.00 12.59 -1.76
C ILE A 94 -0.46 13.66 -2.75
N GLY A 95 0.32 14.73 -2.85
CA GLY A 95 0.05 15.87 -3.73
C GLY A 95 1.23 16.83 -3.72
N PHE A 96 1.16 17.88 -4.55
CA PHE A 96 2.11 18.97 -4.53
C PHE A 96 1.42 20.28 -4.91
N GLU A 97 1.95 21.37 -4.39
CA GLU A 97 1.55 22.73 -4.72
C GLU A 97 2.71 23.43 -5.44
N PHE A 98 2.39 24.17 -6.50
CA PHE A 98 3.37 24.86 -7.33
C PHE A 98 2.79 26.18 -7.84
N ASN A 99 3.48 27.29 -7.58
CA ASN A 99 3.05 28.61 -8.04
C ASN A 99 3.47 28.83 -9.49
N LEU A 100 2.49 29.18 -10.34
CA LEU A 100 2.72 29.43 -11.76
C LEU A 100 3.21 30.86 -12.07
N ASP A 101 3.05 31.78 -11.10
CA ASP A 101 3.39 33.20 -11.28
C ASP A 101 4.91 33.45 -11.31
N TYR A 102 5.70 32.55 -10.71
CA TYR A 102 7.14 32.64 -10.66
C TYR A 102 7.76 31.50 -11.48
N SER A 103 8.62 31.85 -12.44
CA SER A 103 9.18 30.89 -13.39
C SER A 103 10.07 29.81 -12.77
N PHE A 104 10.55 30.00 -11.54
CA PHE A 104 11.51 29.11 -10.86
C PHE A 104 11.16 28.83 -9.39
N ASP A 105 9.87 28.79 -9.05
CA ASP A 105 9.47 28.50 -7.68
C ASP A 105 9.73 27.04 -7.28
N SER A 106 9.96 26.81 -5.99
CA SER A 106 10.18 25.47 -5.47
C SER A 106 8.83 24.79 -5.17
N PRO A 107 8.44 23.71 -5.88
CA PRO A 107 7.21 23.01 -5.57
C PRO A 107 7.26 22.40 -4.16
N VAL A 108 6.14 22.49 -3.45
CA VAL A 108 5.98 21.95 -2.09
C VAL A 108 5.17 20.67 -2.17
N TYR A 109 5.81 19.54 -1.86
CA TYR A 109 5.18 18.23 -1.86
C TYR A 109 4.54 17.95 -0.51
N THR A 110 3.36 17.35 -0.53
CA THR A 110 2.76 16.70 0.64
C THR A 110 3.11 15.21 0.57
N VAL A 111 3.94 14.75 1.48
CA VAL A 111 4.47 13.39 1.52
C VAL A 111 4.05 12.72 2.83
N GLY A 112 3.54 11.51 2.76
CA GLY A 112 3.19 10.76 3.97
C GLY A 112 2.65 9.39 3.63
N GLU A 113 1.96 8.79 4.59
CA GLU A 113 1.08 7.68 4.28
C GLU A 113 -0.16 8.21 3.59
N THR A 114 -0.41 7.76 2.37
CA THR A 114 -1.66 8.06 1.71
C THR A 114 -2.79 7.38 2.48
N ALA A 115 -3.64 8.14 3.17
CA ALA A 115 -4.86 7.66 3.82
C ALA A 115 -5.80 6.88 2.86
N ALA A 116 -5.68 7.09 1.54
CA ALA A 116 -6.40 6.29 0.55
C ALA A 116 -5.97 4.79 0.52
N TYR A 117 -4.90 4.39 1.22
CA TYR A 117 -4.53 2.98 1.43
C TYR A 117 -5.05 2.40 2.75
N SER A 118 -5.67 3.17 3.65
CA SER A 118 -6.54 2.58 4.68
C SER A 118 -7.70 1.82 4.03
N ARG A 119 -8.19 2.30 2.86
CA ARG A 119 -9.09 1.52 2.00
C ARG A 119 -8.46 0.25 1.47
N ILE A 120 -7.14 0.21 1.24
CA ILE A 120 -6.45 -1.03 0.86
C ILE A 120 -6.31 -1.97 2.04
N GLY A 121 -6.11 -1.49 3.27
CA GLY A 121 -6.21 -2.33 4.47
C GLY A 121 -7.61 -2.92 4.68
N GLU A 122 -8.66 -2.12 4.48
CA GLU A 122 -10.06 -2.59 4.48
C GLU A 122 -10.37 -3.50 3.29
N LEU A 123 -9.78 -3.24 2.11
CA LEU A 123 -9.91 -4.10 0.94
C LEU A 123 -9.11 -5.39 1.09
N GLU A 124 -7.94 -5.39 1.72
CA GLU A 124 -7.17 -6.60 2.05
C GLU A 124 -7.95 -7.48 3.01
N GLU A 125 -8.54 -6.90 4.05
CA GLU A 125 -9.44 -7.61 4.97
C GLU A 125 -10.68 -8.17 4.23
N LYS A 126 -11.27 -7.38 3.32
CA LYS A 126 -12.35 -7.88 2.44
C LYS A 126 -11.86 -8.94 1.45
N VAL A 127 -10.65 -8.84 0.92
CA VAL A 127 -10.08 -9.78 -0.06
C VAL A 127 -9.71 -11.09 0.62
N GLU A 128 -9.14 -11.07 1.82
CA GLU A 128 -8.90 -12.25 2.67
C GLU A 128 -10.24 -12.94 3.01
N SER A 129 -11.30 -12.14 3.27
CA SER A 129 -12.66 -12.67 3.44
C SER A 129 -13.27 -13.24 2.13
N LEU A 130 -12.88 -12.73 0.96
CA LEU A 130 -13.36 -13.16 -0.36
C LEU A 130 -12.60 -14.40 -0.87
N THR A 131 -11.29 -14.50 -0.66
CA THR A 131 -10.48 -15.68 -1.02
C THR A 131 -10.85 -16.88 -0.15
N LEU A 132 -11.25 -16.65 1.12
CA LEU A 132 -11.83 -17.67 1.98
C LEU A 132 -13.16 -18.23 1.44
N LYS A 133 -13.87 -17.52 0.54
CA LYS A 133 -15.09 -17.99 -0.16
C LYS A 133 -14.81 -18.75 -1.46
N GLY A 134 -13.55 -19.05 -1.79
CA GLY A 134 -13.19 -20.03 -2.84
C GLY A 134 -13.51 -19.63 -4.28
N GLN A 135 -13.87 -18.37 -4.57
CA GLN A 135 -14.02 -17.88 -5.94
C GLN A 135 -13.33 -16.52 -6.14
N THR A 136 -12.29 -16.53 -6.97
CA THR A 136 -11.64 -15.34 -7.49
C THR A 136 -12.49 -14.76 -8.62
N TYR A 137 -13.21 -13.68 -8.34
CA TYR A 137 -13.79 -12.85 -9.40
C TYR A 137 -12.71 -11.88 -9.88
N THR A 138 -11.97 -12.26 -10.92
CA THR A 138 -11.27 -11.29 -11.76
C THR A 138 -12.33 -10.44 -12.43
N GLY A 139 -12.41 -9.16 -12.05
CA GLY A 139 -13.35 -8.19 -12.60
C GLY A 139 -13.32 -8.22 -14.12
N ASP A 140 -14.44 -8.63 -14.68
CA ASP A 140 -14.80 -8.52 -16.08
C ASP A 140 -15.02 -7.03 -16.38
N GLY A 141 -14.23 -6.43 -17.26
CA GLY A 141 -14.44 -5.06 -17.73
C GLY A 141 -13.20 -4.19 -17.84
N GLY A 142 -12.46 -4.34 -18.94
CA GLY A 142 -11.49 -3.33 -19.36
C GLY A 142 -10.40 -3.89 -20.28
N SER A 143 -10.59 -3.73 -21.59
CA SER A 143 -9.53 -3.86 -22.60
C SER A 143 -8.46 -2.79 -22.35
N GLY A 144 -7.54 -3.05 -21.43
CA GLY A 144 -6.44 -2.15 -21.09
C GLY A 144 -5.16 -2.96 -20.90
N VAL A 145 -4.11 -2.60 -21.64
CA VAL A 145 -2.78 -3.18 -21.42
C VAL A 145 -2.26 -2.71 -20.06
N TYR A 146 -1.85 -3.62 -19.19
CA TYR A 146 -1.22 -3.27 -17.92
C TYR A 146 0.17 -2.68 -18.17
N VAL A 147 0.41 -1.44 -17.68
CA VAL A 147 1.67 -0.72 -17.88
C VAL A 147 2.55 -0.79 -16.62
N ILE A 148 3.74 -1.39 -16.73
CA ILE A 148 4.73 -1.49 -15.65
C ILE A 148 5.49 -0.15 -15.51
N GLY A 149 5.36 0.47 -14.35
CA GLY A 149 6.04 1.73 -13.98
C GLY A 149 7.50 1.56 -13.50
N SER A 150 8.23 2.68 -13.39
CA SER A 150 9.62 2.72 -12.89
C SER A 150 9.79 2.13 -11.47
N HIS A 151 8.76 2.27 -10.63
CA HIS A 151 8.74 1.81 -9.24
C HIS A 151 7.77 0.64 -9.00
N ASP A 152 7.31 0.02 -10.08
CA ASP A 152 6.46 -1.17 -10.05
C ASP A 152 7.34 -2.43 -9.95
N SER A 153 6.93 -3.38 -9.11
CA SER A 153 7.59 -4.67 -8.89
C SER A 153 6.94 -5.82 -9.67
N THR A 154 5.90 -5.54 -10.46
CA THR A 154 5.25 -6.49 -11.36
C THR A 154 6.26 -7.09 -12.34
N PRO A 155 6.42 -8.43 -12.38
CA PRO A 155 7.26 -9.10 -13.38
C PRO A 155 6.75 -8.85 -14.80
N ALA A 156 7.67 -8.72 -15.75
CA ALA A 156 7.30 -8.66 -17.16
C ALA A 156 6.75 -10.01 -17.64
N THR A 157 5.65 -9.94 -18.39
CA THR A 157 4.98 -11.07 -19.04
C THR A 157 4.48 -10.62 -20.41
N ASP A 158 4.05 -11.56 -21.25
CA ASP A 158 3.49 -11.25 -22.58
C ASP A 158 2.17 -10.48 -22.53
N HIS A 159 1.63 -10.24 -21.33
CA HIS A 159 0.36 -9.55 -21.11
C HIS A 159 0.52 -8.14 -20.50
N ASN A 160 1.76 -7.64 -20.36
CA ASN A 160 2.05 -6.29 -19.87
C ASN A 160 3.13 -5.56 -20.68
N VAL A 161 3.24 -4.25 -20.50
CA VAL A 161 4.18 -3.40 -21.24
C VAL A 161 4.92 -2.44 -20.31
N TYR A 162 6.19 -2.15 -20.58
CA TYR A 162 6.93 -1.13 -19.81
C TYR A 162 6.53 0.29 -20.18
N SER A 163 6.41 1.16 -19.18
CA SER A 163 6.34 2.61 -19.39
C SER A 163 7.64 3.15 -20.01
N ALA A 164 7.56 4.26 -20.75
CA ALA A 164 8.72 4.89 -21.38
C ALA A 164 9.86 5.18 -20.37
N LEU A 165 9.52 5.66 -19.17
CA LEU A 165 10.49 5.91 -18.10
C LEU A 165 11.13 4.61 -17.58
N ARG A 166 10.36 3.53 -17.40
CA ARG A 166 10.91 2.23 -16.98
C ARG A 166 11.87 1.69 -18.05
N SER A 167 11.50 1.79 -19.33
CA SER A 167 12.33 1.37 -20.45
C SER A 167 13.65 2.15 -20.52
N LEU A 168 13.61 3.48 -20.33
CA LEU A 168 14.82 4.31 -20.29
C LEU A 168 15.74 3.97 -19.11
N VAL A 169 15.17 3.79 -17.92
CA VAL A 169 15.94 3.42 -16.72
C VAL A 169 16.60 2.05 -16.88
N MET A 170 15.87 1.06 -17.41
CA MET A 170 16.42 -0.28 -17.66
C MET A 170 17.51 -0.26 -18.74
N PHE A 171 17.34 0.54 -19.81
CA PHE A 171 18.35 0.73 -20.84
C PHE A 171 19.66 1.32 -20.28
N LEU A 172 19.55 2.32 -19.38
CA LEU A 172 20.69 2.94 -18.73
C LEU A 172 21.41 2.00 -17.76
N ARG A 173 20.69 1.06 -17.14
CA ARG A 173 21.23 0.21 -16.06
C ARG A 173 22.14 -0.94 -16.56
N LYS A 174 22.13 -1.26 -17.86
CA LYS A 174 22.93 -2.33 -18.49
C LYS A 174 22.82 -3.68 -17.74
N ASP A 175 21.65 -4.01 -17.22
CA ASP A 175 21.41 -5.32 -16.59
C ASP A 175 21.29 -6.39 -17.70
N GLN A 176 22.44 -6.85 -18.20
CA GLN A 176 22.66 -8.17 -18.81
C GLN A 176 23.63 -8.94 -17.92
#